data_AF-A0A1K1SYB5-F1
#
_entry.id   AF-A0A1K1SYB5-F1
#
_cell.length_a   1.000
_cell.length_b   1.000
_cell.length_c   1.000
_cell.angle_alpha   90.00
_cell.angle_beta   90.00
_cell.angle_gamma   90.00
#
_symmetry.space_group_name_H-M   'P 1'
#
loop_
_entity.id
_entity.type
_entity.pdbx_description
1 polymer ?
#
loop_
_entity_poly.entity_id
_entity_poly.type
_entity_poly.pdbx_seq_one_letter_code
_entity_poly.pdbx_strand_id
1 'polypeptide(L)'
;MCRVFRYRASGISSKLLPPNKKLTTRIAPFLGPFLKANSFRSLINSFSNTAHSLGFPCYAISRVSRLRSRSSPRIFAETIYAHYPNSWTKHYQQHDYGFIDPVHRAAFTYDSPYRWSEIFGLSELERRVLWEAHDAGLTHGLSIPIHESDGSVLLFNFSGPSSRVNAPLNSRLAHLTSSLFHVELQRLTSIPHIEPPTLRLSSRQQECLYWVGQGKTSPEISIIMGISHHTVDYHITEAMKILNVNSRTKAAVYASVYGLIPH
;
A
#
# COMPACT_ATOMS: atom_id res chain seq x y z
N MET A 1 18.37 37.53 -2.63
CA MET A 1 17.71 38.27 -1.52
C MET A 1 16.42 37.54 -1.15
N CYS A 2 16.52 36.43 -0.41
CA CYS A 2 15.36 35.64 0.04
C CYS A 2 14.99 36.05 1.46
N ARG A 3 13.76 36.57 1.65
CA ARG A 3 13.23 36.89 2.97
C ARG A 3 12.80 35.61 3.67
N VAL A 4 13.55 35.22 4.70
CA VAL A 4 13.15 34.20 5.68
C VAL A 4 12.02 34.81 6.54
N PHE A 5 10.79 34.30 6.38
CA PHE A 5 9.69 34.64 7.28
C PHE A 5 9.92 33.96 8.63
N ARG A 6 10.38 34.74 9.63
CA ARG A 6 10.33 34.33 11.04
C ARG A 6 8.87 34.43 11.52
N TYR A 7 8.20 33.30 11.67
CA TYR A 7 6.95 33.25 12.42
C TYR A 7 7.25 33.51 13.90
N ARG A 8 6.75 34.63 14.45
CA ARG A 8 6.65 34.83 15.89
C ARG A 8 5.55 33.90 16.40
N ALA A 9 5.89 32.97 17.29
CA ALA A 9 4.92 32.19 18.04
C ALA A 9 4.18 33.13 19.00
N SER A 10 3.02 33.64 18.58
CA SER A 10 2.02 34.15 19.51
C SER A 10 1.38 32.96 20.21
N GLY A 11 1.57 32.84 21.51
CA GLY A 11 0.99 31.79 22.34
C GLY A 11 -0.54 31.81 22.29
N ILE A 12 -1.11 31.04 21.38
CA ILE A 12 -2.50 30.60 21.47
C ILE A 12 -2.41 29.18 22.01
N SER A 13 -2.79 29.00 23.28
CA SER A 13 -3.05 27.69 23.84
C SER A 13 -4.17 27.05 23.03
N SER A 14 -3.81 26.22 22.05
CA SER A 14 -4.76 25.39 21.32
C SER A 14 -5.23 24.29 22.27
N LYS A 15 -6.20 24.62 23.13
CA LYS A 15 -7.03 23.60 23.75
C LYS A 15 -7.68 22.83 22.61
N LEU A 16 -7.16 21.64 22.31
CA LEU A 16 -7.82 20.65 21.46
C LEU A 16 -9.26 20.56 21.94
N LEU A 17 -10.20 21.00 21.11
CA LEU A 17 -11.62 20.81 21.39
C LEU A 17 -11.84 19.31 21.62
N PRO A 18 -12.56 18.91 22.69
CA PRO A 18 -12.83 17.50 22.92
C PRO A 18 -13.56 16.94 21.69
N PRO A 19 -13.26 15.68 21.29
CA PRO A 19 -13.85 15.09 20.10
C PRO A 19 -15.38 15.19 20.18
N ASN A 20 -15.99 15.63 19.07
CA ASN A 20 -17.43 15.86 18.99
C ASN A 20 -18.18 14.57 19.37
N LYS A 21 -18.79 14.55 20.56
CA LYS A 21 -19.43 13.35 21.13
C LYS A 21 -20.39 12.67 20.14
N LYS A 22 -21.13 13.43 19.32
CA LYS A 22 -22.05 12.88 18.31
C LYS A 22 -21.32 12.13 17.19
N LEU A 23 -20.17 12.63 16.77
CA LEU A 23 -19.34 11.99 15.74
C LEU A 23 -18.67 10.73 16.31
N THR A 24 -18.11 10.82 17.52
CA THR A 24 -17.52 9.68 18.22
C THR A 24 -18.52 8.55 18.41
N THR A 25 -19.76 8.85 18.82
CA THR A 25 -20.80 7.82 18.99
C THR A 25 -21.20 7.15 17.67
N ARG A 26 -21.15 7.85 16.54
CA ARG A 26 -21.48 7.28 15.22
C ARG A 26 -20.37 6.44 14.62
N ILE A 27 -19.11 6.78 14.90
CA ILE A 27 -17.93 6.13 14.32
C ILE A 27 -17.38 5.02 15.24
N ALA A 28 -17.57 5.13 16.56
CA ALA A 28 -17.08 4.15 17.53
C ALA A 28 -17.52 2.69 17.26
N PRO A 29 -18.76 2.41 16.80
CA PRO A 29 -19.15 1.04 16.43
C PRO A 29 -18.33 0.47 15.26
N PHE A 30 -17.81 1.33 14.37
CA PHE A 30 -16.98 0.94 13.24
C PHE A 30 -15.50 0.78 13.60
N LEU A 31 -14.97 1.63 14.50
CA LEU A 31 -13.55 1.59 14.89
C LEU A 31 -13.28 0.63 16.05
N GLY A 32 -14.20 0.56 17.01
CA GLY A 32 -14.03 -0.17 18.26
C GLY A 32 -13.66 -1.65 18.09
N PRO A 33 -14.30 -2.39 17.16
CA PRO A 33 -13.93 -3.79 16.91
C PRO A 33 -12.48 -3.96 16.40
N PHE A 34 -12.02 -3.09 15.50
CA PHE A 34 -10.65 -3.12 14.97
C PHE A 34 -9.62 -2.86 16.07
N LEU A 35 -9.85 -1.85 16.91
CA LEU A 35 -8.95 -1.51 18.01
C LEU A 35 -8.86 -2.60 19.10
N LYS A 36 -9.86 -3.49 19.16
CA LYS A 36 -9.89 -4.64 20.07
C LYS A 36 -9.35 -5.92 19.43
N ALA A 37 -9.04 -5.92 18.13
CA ALA A 37 -8.52 -7.08 17.45
C ALA A 37 -7.11 -7.41 17.96
N ASN A 38 -6.92 -8.64 18.47
CA ASN A 38 -5.64 -9.10 19.03
C ASN A 38 -5.07 -10.30 18.27
N SER A 39 -5.74 -10.71 17.20
CA SER A 39 -5.36 -11.81 16.33
C SER A 39 -5.85 -11.56 14.91
N PHE A 40 -5.18 -12.17 13.94
CA PHE A 40 -5.58 -12.09 12.53
C PHE A 40 -7.04 -12.51 12.32
N ARG A 41 -7.51 -13.57 13.00
CA ARG A 41 -8.92 -14.01 12.96
C ARG A 41 -9.89 -12.93 13.47
N SER A 42 -9.59 -12.30 14.61
CA SER A 42 -10.45 -11.22 15.15
C SER A 42 -10.49 -9.98 14.24
N LEU A 43 -9.39 -9.70 13.53
CA LEU A 43 -9.30 -8.62 12.57
C LEU A 43 -10.15 -8.90 11.31
N ILE A 44 -10.06 -10.11 10.76
CA ILE A 44 -10.91 -10.58 9.64
C ILE A 44 -12.40 -10.55 10.02
N ASN A 45 -12.75 -10.94 11.24
CA ASN A 45 -14.14 -10.88 11.71
C ASN A 45 -14.65 -9.44 11.79
N SER A 46 -13.82 -8.51 12.27
CA SER A 46 -14.16 -7.08 12.31
C SER A 46 -14.38 -6.49 10.92
N PHE A 47 -13.52 -6.86 9.97
CA PHE A 47 -13.69 -6.50 8.56
C PHE A 47 -14.98 -7.06 7.96
N SER A 48 -15.21 -8.37 8.11
CA SER A 48 -16.38 -9.08 7.62
C SER A 48 -17.69 -8.47 8.11
N ASN A 49 -17.79 -8.23 9.41
CA ASN A 49 -18.98 -7.60 10.02
C ASN A 49 -19.22 -6.19 9.46
N THR A 50 -18.15 -5.44 9.21
CA THR A 50 -18.24 -4.08 8.65
C THR A 50 -18.66 -4.12 7.19
N ALA A 51 -18.06 -4.99 6.37
CA ALA A 51 -18.42 -5.18 4.97
C ALA A 51 -19.91 -5.54 4.82
N HIS A 52 -20.41 -6.48 5.63
CA HIS A 52 -21.83 -6.83 5.66
C HIS A 52 -22.73 -5.67 6.11
N SER A 53 -22.33 -4.92 7.14
CA SER A 53 -23.10 -3.76 7.62
C SER A 53 -23.18 -2.63 6.59
N LEU A 54 -22.17 -2.51 5.73
CA LEU A 54 -22.18 -1.59 4.57
C LEU A 54 -23.03 -2.13 3.41
N GLY A 55 -23.52 -3.36 3.48
CA GLY A 55 -24.34 -3.99 2.45
C GLY A 55 -23.53 -4.67 1.34
N PHE A 56 -22.28 -5.07 1.61
CA PHE A 56 -21.47 -5.89 0.71
C PHE A 56 -21.59 -7.36 1.12
N PRO A 57 -22.36 -8.17 0.38
CA PRO A 57 -22.48 -9.61 0.64
C PRO A 57 -21.19 -10.37 0.30
N CYS A 58 -20.37 -9.85 -0.61
CA CYS A 58 -19.16 -10.50 -1.09
C CYS A 58 -17.97 -9.58 -0.91
N TYR A 59 -16.83 -10.11 -0.48
CA TYR A 59 -15.61 -9.33 -0.31
C TYR A 59 -14.37 -10.23 -0.27
N ALA A 60 -13.22 -9.66 -0.60
CA ALA A 60 -11.93 -10.33 -0.52
C ALA A 60 -10.82 -9.36 -0.13
N ILE A 61 -9.77 -9.91 0.45
CA ILE A 61 -8.52 -9.24 0.78
C ILE A 61 -7.42 -10.06 0.13
N SER A 62 -6.65 -9.40 -0.73
CA SER A 62 -5.54 -10.02 -1.44
C SER A 62 -4.32 -9.10 -1.40
N ARG A 63 -3.13 -9.67 -1.39
CA ARG A 63 -1.90 -8.92 -1.68
C ARG A 63 -1.49 -9.18 -3.11
N VAL A 64 -1.37 -8.12 -3.90
CA VAL A 64 -0.93 -8.21 -5.30
C VAL A 64 0.45 -7.62 -5.47
N SER A 65 1.32 -8.34 -6.18
CA SER A 65 2.72 -7.97 -6.38
C SER A 65 3.11 -8.13 -7.86
N ARG A 66 3.99 -7.26 -8.35
CA ARG A 66 4.58 -7.41 -9.69
C ARG A 66 5.83 -8.27 -9.61
N LEU A 67 5.79 -9.46 -10.21
CA LEU A 67 6.98 -10.28 -10.40
C LEU A 67 7.79 -9.71 -11.58
N ARG A 68 9.06 -9.39 -11.31
CA ARG A 68 10.01 -9.04 -12.37
C ARG A 68 10.43 -10.31 -13.11
N SER A 69 9.75 -10.63 -14.22
CA SER A 69 10.22 -11.64 -15.18
C SER A 69 10.85 -10.96 -16.39
N ARG A 70 11.87 -11.60 -16.98
CA ARG A 70 12.60 -11.10 -18.17
C ARG A 70 11.73 -11.02 -19.43
N SER A 71 10.59 -11.71 -19.47
CA SER A 71 9.73 -11.85 -20.65
C SER A 71 8.37 -11.15 -20.56
N SER A 72 7.92 -10.73 -19.37
CA SER A 72 6.75 -9.84 -19.16
C SER A 72 6.52 -9.58 -17.66
N PRO A 73 6.06 -8.39 -17.25
CA PRO A 73 5.60 -8.18 -15.88
C PRO A 73 4.38 -9.07 -15.62
N ARG A 74 4.49 -9.99 -14.64
CA ARG A 74 3.37 -10.83 -14.19
C ARG A 74 2.86 -10.30 -12.87
N ILE A 75 1.54 -10.22 -12.72
CA ILE A 75 0.90 -9.92 -11.45
C ILE A 75 0.69 -11.24 -10.72
N PHE A 76 1.20 -11.33 -9.50
CA PHE A 76 0.93 -12.42 -8.58
C PHE A 76 -0.04 -11.92 -7.51
N ALA A 77 -1.03 -12.73 -7.18
CA ALA A 77 -2.04 -12.39 -6.17
C ALA A 77 -2.07 -13.48 -5.09
N GLU A 78 -1.73 -13.11 -3.87
CA GLU A 78 -1.92 -13.92 -2.67
C GLU A 78 -3.28 -13.59 -2.07
N THR A 79 -4.19 -14.56 -2.00
CA THR A 79 -5.47 -14.35 -1.32
C THR A 79 -5.27 -14.51 0.19
N ILE A 80 -5.47 -13.42 0.93
CA ILE A 80 -5.38 -13.40 2.41
C ILE A 80 -6.69 -13.90 3.02
N TYR A 81 -7.83 -13.45 2.47
CA TYR A 81 -9.15 -13.89 2.87
C TYR A 81 -10.17 -13.60 1.77
N ALA A 82 -11.13 -14.50 1.56
CA ALA A 82 -12.22 -14.27 0.63
C ALA A 82 -13.54 -14.82 1.18
N HIS A 83 -14.59 -14.01 1.04
CA HIS A 83 -15.98 -14.38 1.23
C HIS A 83 -16.71 -14.21 -0.10
N TYR A 84 -16.32 -15.02 -1.07
CA TYR A 84 -16.93 -15.12 -2.40
C TYR A 84 -17.64 -16.46 -2.57
N PRO A 85 -18.58 -16.57 -3.53
CA PRO A 85 -19.19 -17.85 -3.87
C PRO A 85 -18.10 -18.90 -4.15
N ASN A 86 -18.22 -20.07 -3.51
CA ASN A 86 -17.21 -21.14 -3.65
C ASN A 86 -17.07 -21.60 -5.11
N SER A 87 -18.14 -21.55 -5.90
CA SER A 87 -18.12 -21.82 -7.34
C SER A 87 -17.19 -20.85 -8.07
N TRP A 88 -17.31 -19.55 -7.78
CA TRP A 88 -16.44 -18.52 -8.34
C TRP A 88 -14.98 -18.72 -7.93
N THR A 89 -14.71 -18.90 -6.64
CA THR A 89 -13.33 -19.07 -6.15
C THR A 89 -12.62 -20.25 -6.81
N LYS A 90 -13.32 -21.39 -6.99
CA LYS A 90 -12.78 -22.56 -7.69
C LYS A 90 -12.55 -22.29 -9.17
N HIS A 91 -13.53 -21.71 -9.84
CA HIS A 91 -13.45 -21.35 -11.26
C HIS A 91 -12.28 -20.39 -11.54
N TYR A 92 -12.14 -19.37 -10.70
CA TYR A 92 -11.08 -18.37 -10.76
C TYR A 92 -9.68 -18.99 -10.63
N GLN A 93 -9.52 -19.96 -9.71
CA GLN A 93 -8.26 -20.68 -9.52
C GLN A 93 -7.96 -21.62 -10.69
N GLN A 94 -8.95 -22.35 -11.21
CA GLN A 94 -8.78 -23.30 -12.31
C GLN A 94 -8.34 -22.64 -13.63
N HIS A 95 -8.70 -21.38 -13.83
CA HIS A 95 -8.36 -20.61 -15.03
C HIS A 95 -7.19 -19.65 -14.82
N ASP A 96 -6.51 -19.70 -13.66
CA ASP A 96 -5.39 -18.82 -13.31
C ASP A 96 -5.70 -17.32 -13.52
N TYR A 97 -6.94 -16.90 -13.22
CA TYR A 97 -7.40 -15.53 -13.49
C TYR A 97 -6.61 -14.46 -12.74
N GLY A 98 -5.85 -14.82 -11.70
CA GLY A 98 -4.92 -13.92 -11.02
C GLY A 98 -4.00 -13.13 -11.96
N PHE A 99 -3.58 -13.71 -13.09
CA PHE A 99 -2.69 -13.07 -14.06
C PHE A 99 -3.36 -12.10 -15.02
N ILE A 100 -4.67 -12.27 -15.26
CA ILE A 100 -5.44 -11.51 -16.25
C ILE A 100 -6.62 -10.76 -15.62
N ASP A 101 -6.69 -10.70 -14.29
CA ASP A 101 -7.72 -9.96 -13.59
C ASP A 101 -7.46 -8.45 -13.73
N PRO A 102 -8.36 -7.71 -14.43
CA PRO A 102 -8.19 -6.28 -14.59
C PRO A 102 -8.27 -5.51 -13.27
N VAL A 103 -8.92 -6.07 -12.25
CA VAL A 103 -8.99 -5.49 -10.91
C VAL A 103 -7.60 -5.45 -10.29
N HIS A 104 -6.82 -6.52 -10.42
CA HIS A 104 -5.42 -6.55 -9.94
C HIS A 104 -4.51 -5.63 -10.76
N ARG A 105 -4.71 -5.54 -12.08
CA ARG A 105 -3.96 -4.58 -12.92
C ARG A 105 -4.22 -3.14 -12.50
N ALA A 106 -5.49 -2.77 -12.31
CA ALA A 106 -5.90 -1.44 -11.91
C ALA A 106 -5.36 -1.05 -10.53
N ALA A 107 -5.18 -1.99 -9.60
CA ALA A 107 -4.67 -1.72 -8.26
C ALA A 107 -3.29 -1.04 -8.25
N PHE A 108 -2.48 -1.21 -9.29
CA PHE A 108 -1.17 -0.56 -9.42
C PHE A 108 -1.19 0.81 -10.12
N THR A 109 -2.35 1.22 -10.66
CA THR A 109 -2.49 2.51 -11.37
C THR A 109 -3.40 3.48 -10.65
N TYR A 110 -4.39 2.98 -9.91
CA TYR A 110 -5.30 3.80 -9.12
C TYR A 110 -4.77 3.97 -7.70
N ASP A 111 -4.67 5.20 -7.22
CA ASP A 111 -4.24 5.58 -5.86
C ASP A 111 -5.41 5.77 -4.88
N SER A 112 -6.63 5.57 -5.36
CA SER A 112 -7.88 5.83 -4.67
C SER A 112 -8.91 4.72 -4.97
N PRO A 113 -10.00 4.60 -4.17
CA PRO A 113 -11.02 3.59 -4.42
C PRO A 113 -11.60 3.71 -5.83
N TYR A 114 -11.69 2.59 -6.55
CA TYR A 114 -12.20 2.53 -7.92
C TYR A 114 -13.24 1.43 -8.07
N ARG A 115 -14.18 1.63 -9.00
CA ARG A 115 -15.18 0.62 -9.33
C ARG A 115 -14.69 -0.26 -10.46
N TRP A 116 -15.14 -1.52 -10.49
CA TRP A 116 -14.78 -2.43 -11.57
C TRP A 116 -15.27 -1.93 -12.94
N SER A 117 -16.39 -1.22 -12.96
CA SER A 117 -16.95 -0.58 -14.16
C SER A 117 -16.16 0.64 -14.66
N GLU A 118 -15.26 1.19 -13.84
CA GLU A 118 -14.45 2.37 -14.16
C GLU A 118 -13.06 1.98 -14.71
N ILE A 119 -12.75 0.68 -14.76
CA ILE A 119 -11.47 0.19 -15.28
C ILE A 119 -11.46 0.36 -16.80
N PHE A 120 -10.55 1.20 -17.29
CA PHE A 120 -10.39 1.45 -18.72
C PHE A 120 -9.43 0.46 -19.39
N GLY A 121 -9.52 0.39 -20.72
CA GLY A 121 -8.57 -0.36 -21.56
C GLY A 121 -8.64 -1.87 -21.37
N LEU A 122 -9.82 -2.42 -21.06
CA LEU A 122 -10.01 -3.86 -20.90
C LEU A 122 -9.77 -4.61 -22.22
N SER A 123 -8.91 -5.61 -22.19
CA SER A 123 -8.83 -6.63 -23.24
C SER A 123 -10.09 -7.52 -23.27
N GLU A 124 -10.25 -8.32 -24.33
CA GLU A 124 -11.36 -9.28 -24.41
C GLU A 124 -11.31 -10.33 -23.28
N LEU A 125 -10.11 -10.79 -22.91
CA LEU A 125 -9.91 -11.72 -21.81
C LEU A 125 -10.27 -11.08 -20.46
N GLU A 126 -9.81 -9.85 -20.21
CA GLU A 126 -10.13 -9.12 -18.98
C GLU A 126 -11.63 -8.84 -18.86
N ARG A 127 -12.30 -8.49 -19.96
CA ARG A 127 -13.75 -8.28 -19.99
C ARG A 127 -14.50 -9.57 -19.67
N ARG A 128 -14.02 -10.72 -20.16
CA ARG A 128 -14.58 -12.02 -19.85
C ARG A 128 -14.50 -12.34 -18.37
N VAL A 129 -13.37 -12.09 -17.71
CA VAL A 129 -13.22 -12.30 -16.26
C VAL A 129 -14.28 -11.53 -15.47
N LEU A 130 -14.48 -10.23 -15.77
CA LEU A 130 -15.51 -9.43 -15.09
C LEU A 130 -16.93 -9.90 -15.40
N TRP A 131 -17.19 -10.36 -16.62
CA TRP A 131 -18.51 -10.88 -17.00
C TRP A 131 -18.84 -12.20 -16.31
N GLU A 132 -17.88 -13.14 -16.24
CA GLU A 132 -18.07 -14.39 -15.52
C GLU A 132 -18.19 -14.16 -14.00
N ALA A 133 -17.46 -13.17 -13.46
CA ALA A 133 -17.63 -12.75 -12.07
C ALA A 133 -19.05 -12.24 -11.81
N HIS A 134 -19.57 -11.41 -12.72
CA HIS A 134 -20.94 -10.90 -12.68
C HIS A 134 -21.96 -12.05 -12.67
N ASP A 135 -21.83 -13.01 -13.59
CA ASP A 135 -22.72 -14.18 -13.68
C ASP A 135 -22.63 -15.08 -12.44
N ALA A 136 -21.47 -15.12 -11.78
CA ALA A 136 -21.29 -15.81 -10.50
C ALA A 136 -21.84 -15.04 -9.29
N GLY A 137 -22.47 -13.89 -9.49
CA GLY A 137 -23.10 -13.07 -8.44
C GLY A 137 -22.25 -11.90 -7.94
N LEU A 138 -21.05 -11.70 -8.46
CA LEU A 138 -20.20 -10.53 -8.17
C LEU A 138 -20.52 -9.37 -9.12
N THR A 139 -21.78 -8.91 -9.07
CA THR A 139 -22.35 -8.05 -10.12
C THR A 139 -21.71 -6.67 -10.26
N HIS A 140 -21.45 -6.00 -9.14
CA HIS A 140 -20.73 -4.72 -9.10
C HIS A 140 -19.65 -4.83 -8.04
N GLY A 141 -18.55 -4.10 -8.23
CA GLY A 141 -17.49 -4.10 -7.23
C GLY A 141 -16.79 -2.77 -7.06
N LEU A 142 -16.26 -2.62 -5.86
CA LEU A 142 -15.45 -1.52 -5.37
C LEU A 142 -14.12 -2.11 -4.87
N SER A 143 -13.03 -1.56 -5.35
CA SER A 143 -11.68 -1.97 -4.97
C SER A 143 -10.96 -0.82 -4.30
N ILE A 144 -10.23 -1.13 -3.23
CA ILE A 144 -9.50 -0.17 -2.41
C ILE A 144 -8.04 -0.61 -2.35
N PRO A 145 -7.17 0.03 -3.13
CA PRO A 145 -5.75 -0.28 -3.12
C PRO A 145 -5.06 0.43 -1.96
N ILE A 146 -4.29 -0.31 -1.16
CA ILE A 146 -3.35 0.24 -0.18
C ILE A 146 -1.95 -0.18 -0.60
N HIS A 147 -1.16 0.79 -1.04
CA HIS A 147 0.21 0.56 -1.52
C HIS A 147 1.16 0.35 -0.34
N GLU A 148 1.91 -0.75 -0.37
CA GLU A 148 2.90 -1.10 0.65
C GLU A 148 4.32 -0.67 0.18
N SER A 149 5.25 -0.49 1.14
CA SER A 149 6.60 0.03 0.85
C SER A 149 7.46 -0.90 -0.01
N ASP A 150 7.13 -2.18 -0.07
CA ASP A 150 7.79 -3.18 -0.93
C ASP A 150 7.31 -3.12 -2.39
N GLY A 151 6.37 -2.23 -2.70
CA GLY A 151 5.76 -2.07 -4.03
C GLY A 151 4.63 -3.05 -4.31
N SER A 152 4.23 -3.87 -3.34
CA SER A 152 2.98 -4.62 -3.40
C SER A 152 1.78 -3.74 -3.06
N VAL A 153 0.57 -4.24 -3.35
CA VAL A 153 -0.68 -3.57 -3.00
C VAL A 153 -1.54 -4.53 -2.20
N LEU A 154 -1.89 -4.13 -0.98
CA LEU A 154 -2.95 -4.77 -0.22
C LEU A 154 -4.29 -4.28 -0.76
N LEU A 155 -4.99 -5.17 -1.46
CA LEU A 155 -6.19 -4.86 -2.20
C LEU A 155 -7.42 -5.42 -1.50
N PHE A 156 -8.36 -4.53 -1.20
CA PHE A 156 -9.65 -4.88 -0.61
C PHE A 156 -10.71 -4.77 -1.69
N ASN A 157 -11.38 -5.88 -1.96
CA ASN A 157 -12.46 -5.95 -2.92
C ASN A 157 -13.78 -6.12 -2.17
N PHE A 158 -14.77 -5.32 -2.54
CA PHE A 158 -16.14 -5.39 -2.05
C PHE A 158 -17.06 -5.56 -3.26
N SER A 159 -18.00 -6.49 -3.19
CA SER A 159 -18.99 -6.71 -4.24
C SER A 159 -20.40 -6.79 -3.66
N GLY A 160 -21.35 -6.26 -4.41
CA GLY A 160 -22.74 -6.17 -3.99
C GLY A 160 -23.61 -5.37 -4.96
N PRO A 161 -24.81 -4.95 -4.52
CA PRO A 161 -25.71 -4.15 -5.34
C PRO A 161 -25.08 -2.82 -5.78
N SER A 162 -25.42 -2.37 -7.00
CA SER A 162 -24.94 -1.09 -7.56
C SER A 162 -25.21 0.10 -6.64
N SER A 163 -26.37 0.12 -5.97
CA SER A 163 -26.74 1.16 -5.01
C SER A 163 -25.80 1.27 -3.81
N ARG A 164 -25.13 0.17 -3.42
CA ARG A 164 -24.14 0.15 -2.33
C ARG A 164 -22.75 0.49 -2.82
N VAL A 165 -22.34 -0.05 -3.98
CA VAL A 165 -21.05 0.25 -4.63
C VAL A 165 -20.95 1.73 -5.03
N ASN A 166 -22.05 2.32 -5.50
CA ASN A 166 -22.09 3.71 -5.97
C ASN A 166 -22.38 4.72 -4.86
N ALA A 167 -22.75 4.29 -3.65
CA ALA A 167 -23.00 5.19 -2.54
C ALA A 167 -21.69 5.86 -2.05
N PRO A 168 -21.55 7.20 -2.09
CA PRO A 168 -20.31 7.88 -1.70
C PRO A 168 -19.91 7.62 -0.24
N LEU A 169 -20.89 7.51 0.66
CA LEU A 169 -20.65 7.19 2.06
C LEU A 169 -20.08 5.78 2.23
N ASN A 170 -20.64 4.78 1.53
CA ASN A 170 -20.15 3.41 1.59
C ASN A 170 -18.72 3.30 1.07
N SER A 171 -18.40 3.96 -0.04
CA SER A 171 -17.04 3.98 -0.59
C SER A 171 -16.04 4.57 0.41
N ARG A 172 -16.37 5.69 1.06
CA ARG A 172 -15.53 6.29 2.10
C ARG A 172 -15.38 5.41 3.34
N LEU A 173 -16.47 4.80 3.80
CA LEU A 173 -16.43 3.90 4.96
C LEU A 173 -15.63 2.63 4.65
N ALA A 174 -15.83 2.02 3.48
CA ALA A 174 -15.03 0.87 3.04
C ALA A 174 -13.54 1.23 2.98
N HIS A 175 -13.18 2.44 2.52
CA HIS A 175 -11.79 2.90 2.53
C HIS A 175 -11.25 3.00 3.94
N LEU A 176 -11.96 3.70 4.84
CA LEU A 176 -11.55 3.80 6.25
C LEU A 176 -11.39 2.42 6.90
N THR A 177 -12.34 1.51 6.68
CA THR A 177 -12.27 0.12 7.16
C THR A 177 -11.03 -0.61 6.63
N SER A 178 -10.71 -0.44 5.35
CA SER A 178 -9.54 -1.06 4.71
C SER A 178 -8.23 -0.48 5.26
N SER A 179 -8.16 0.84 5.45
CA SER A 179 -7.00 1.51 6.05
C SER A 179 -6.76 1.09 7.49
N LEU A 180 -7.82 0.96 8.28
CA LEU A 180 -7.72 0.46 9.66
C LEU A 180 -7.30 -1.00 9.72
N PHE A 181 -7.85 -1.82 8.82
CA PHE A 181 -7.41 -3.21 8.68
C PHE A 181 -5.91 -3.27 8.41
N HIS A 182 -5.41 -2.47 7.48
CA HIS A 182 -3.99 -2.43 7.15
C HIS A 182 -3.12 -2.02 8.35
N VAL A 183 -3.49 -0.95 9.07
CA VAL A 183 -2.76 -0.51 10.28
C VAL A 183 -2.73 -1.61 11.35
N GLU A 184 -3.86 -2.24 11.62
CA GLU A 184 -3.93 -3.31 12.63
C GLU A 184 -3.25 -4.59 12.17
N LEU A 185 -3.29 -4.92 10.87
CA LEU A 185 -2.54 -6.02 10.29
C LEU A 185 -1.04 -5.79 10.52
N GLN A 186 -0.54 -4.60 10.18
CA GLN A 186 0.85 -4.23 10.45
C GLN A 186 1.18 -4.35 11.94
N ARG A 187 0.34 -3.87 12.85
CA ARG A 187 0.57 -4.01 14.29
C ARG A 187 0.65 -5.48 14.74
N LEU A 188 -0.19 -6.36 14.18
CA LEU A 188 -0.23 -7.79 14.51
C LEU A 188 0.91 -8.60 13.89
N THR A 189 1.40 -8.19 12.70
CA THR A 189 2.51 -8.86 12.00
C THR A 189 3.85 -8.21 12.25
N SER A 190 3.88 -7.04 12.89
CA SER A 190 5.12 -6.41 13.34
C SER A 190 5.79 -7.36 14.32
N ILE A 191 6.91 -7.92 13.90
CA ILE A 191 7.88 -8.50 14.82
C ILE A 191 8.19 -7.37 15.82
N PRO A 192 8.11 -7.60 17.15
CA PRO A 192 8.44 -6.57 18.13
C PRO A 192 9.78 -5.96 17.73
N HIS A 193 9.80 -4.64 17.54
CA HIS A 193 10.92 -3.89 16.99
C HIS A 193 12.25 -4.49 17.47
N ILE A 194 12.87 -5.32 16.63
CA ILE A 194 14.31 -5.23 16.51
C ILE A 194 14.43 -3.82 15.94
N GLU A 195 14.84 -2.85 16.76
CA GLU A 195 15.20 -1.54 16.26
C GLU A 195 15.96 -1.77 14.94
N PRO A 196 15.59 -1.13 13.82
CA PRO A 196 16.33 -1.30 12.57
C PRO A 196 17.80 -1.10 12.94
N PRO A 197 18.65 -2.14 12.85
CA PRO A 197 19.81 -2.31 13.73
C PRO A 197 20.70 -1.10 13.61
N THR A 198 20.49 -0.10 14.47
CA THR A 198 20.89 1.31 14.28
C THR A 198 21.68 1.54 12.98
N LEU A 199 21.02 1.39 11.81
CA LEU A 199 21.71 1.42 10.51
C LEU A 199 21.96 2.88 10.17
N ARG A 200 22.80 3.52 10.99
CA ARG A 200 23.21 4.89 10.86
C ARG A 200 24.23 4.92 9.74
N LEU A 201 23.72 5.08 8.53
CA LEU A 201 24.54 5.62 7.46
C LEU A 201 25.12 6.95 7.95
N SER A 202 26.42 7.14 7.76
CA SER A 202 27.03 8.45 7.99
C SER A 202 26.48 9.47 7.01
N SER A 203 26.57 10.76 7.34
CA SER A 203 26.13 11.83 6.43
C SER A 203 26.79 11.74 5.06
N ARG A 204 28.05 11.29 4.99
CA ARG A 204 28.77 11.08 3.72
C ARG A 204 28.24 9.88 2.93
N GLN A 205 27.86 8.80 3.61
CA GLN A 205 27.23 7.65 2.97
C GLN A 205 25.84 8.04 2.43
N GLN A 206 25.05 8.78 3.20
CA GLN A 206 23.76 9.32 2.77
C GLN A 206 23.91 10.24 1.55
N GLU A 207 24.85 11.17 1.59
CA GLU A 207 25.13 12.10 0.49
C GLU A 207 25.57 11.37 -0.80
N CYS A 208 26.44 10.35 -0.67
CA CYS A 208 26.82 9.51 -1.81
C CYS A 208 25.62 8.77 -2.39
N LEU A 209 24.79 8.12 -1.55
CA LEU A 209 23.60 7.40 -2.01
C LEU A 209 22.54 8.31 -2.62
N TYR A 210 22.40 9.55 -2.12
CA TYR A 210 21.54 10.56 -2.73
C TYR A 210 21.94 10.82 -4.19
N TRP A 211 23.22 11.12 -4.45
CA TRP A 211 23.67 11.37 -5.81
C TRP A 211 23.64 10.13 -6.71
N VAL A 212 23.82 8.92 -6.14
CA VAL A 212 23.55 7.67 -6.87
C VAL A 212 22.08 7.57 -7.28
N GLY A 213 21.15 7.95 -6.39
CA GLY A 213 19.72 8.03 -6.70
C GLY A 213 19.41 9.02 -7.83
N GLN A 214 20.17 10.11 -7.92
CA GLN A 214 20.10 11.08 -9.02
C GLN A 214 20.86 10.65 -10.28
N GLY A 215 21.34 9.40 -10.35
CA GLY A 215 22.01 8.84 -11.53
C GLY A 215 23.46 9.25 -11.73
N LYS A 216 24.12 9.83 -10.71
CA LYS A 216 25.51 10.27 -10.80
C LYS A 216 26.51 9.12 -10.65
N THR A 217 27.56 9.19 -11.47
CA THR A 217 28.73 8.30 -11.42
C THR A 217 29.71 8.72 -10.32
N SER A 218 30.57 7.82 -9.87
CA SER A 218 31.54 8.15 -8.80
C SER A 218 32.46 9.33 -9.14
N PRO A 219 32.95 9.50 -10.38
CA PRO A 219 33.66 10.72 -10.77
C PRO A 219 32.82 12.00 -10.66
N GLU A 220 31.56 11.99 -11.10
CA GLU A 220 30.67 13.16 -10.94
C GLU A 220 30.39 13.47 -9.47
N ILE A 221 30.13 12.46 -8.66
CA ILE A 221 29.91 12.61 -7.21
C ILE A 221 31.17 13.17 -6.54
N SER A 222 32.35 12.73 -6.98
CA SER A 222 33.64 13.21 -6.46
C SER A 222 33.81 14.71 -6.66
N ILE A 223 33.39 15.22 -7.82
CA ILE A 223 33.40 16.65 -8.15
C ILE A 223 32.39 17.39 -7.27
N ILE A 224 31.17 16.85 -7.11
CA ILE A 224 30.10 17.48 -6.31
C ILE A 224 30.48 17.56 -4.83
N MET A 225 31.04 16.50 -4.27
CA MET A 225 31.33 16.38 -2.84
C MET A 225 32.73 16.91 -2.45
N GLY A 226 33.58 17.23 -3.43
CA GLY A 226 34.95 17.69 -3.18
C GLY A 226 35.86 16.62 -2.55
N ILE A 227 35.65 15.34 -2.88
CA ILE A 227 36.45 14.20 -2.40
C ILE A 227 36.92 13.34 -3.57
N SER A 228 37.81 12.36 -3.36
CA SER A 228 38.27 11.49 -4.45
C SER A 228 37.19 10.48 -4.87
N HIS A 229 37.19 10.05 -6.14
CA HIS A 229 36.27 9.01 -6.60
C HIS A 229 36.43 7.68 -5.84
N HIS A 230 37.66 7.35 -5.42
CA HIS A 230 37.91 6.19 -4.54
C HIS A 230 37.23 6.35 -3.17
N THR A 231 37.21 7.55 -2.60
CA THR A 231 36.51 7.84 -1.34
C THR A 231 34.99 7.74 -1.49
N VAL A 232 34.45 8.16 -2.65
CA VAL A 232 33.03 7.95 -2.98
C VAL A 232 32.72 6.46 -3.03
N ASP A 233 33.51 5.67 -3.76
CA ASP A 233 33.29 4.22 -3.89
C ASP A 233 33.41 3.50 -2.54
N TYR A 234 34.32 3.95 -1.68
CA TYR A 234 34.44 3.48 -0.30
C TYR A 234 33.14 3.73 0.49
N HIS A 235 32.62 4.97 0.50
CA HIS A 235 31.38 5.28 1.20
C HIS A 235 30.18 4.50 0.67
N ILE A 236 30.06 4.36 -0.66
CA ILE A 236 28.99 3.56 -1.27
C ILE A 236 29.12 2.08 -0.86
N THR A 237 30.34 1.54 -0.84
CA THR A 237 30.58 0.14 -0.46
C THR A 237 30.24 -0.12 1.01
N GLU A 238 30.66 0.76 1.91
CA GLU A 238 30.29 0.65 3.34
C GLU A 238 28.78 0.81 3.54
N ALA A 239 28.14 1.72 2.81
CA ALA A 239 26.69 1.85 2.83
C ALA A 239 25.98 0.58 2.34
N MET A 240 26.47 -0.04 1.27
CA MET A 240 25.94 -1.31 0.75
C MET A 240 26.05 -2.46 1.77
N LYS A 241 27.17 -2.55 2.51
CA LYS A 241 27.35 -3.53 3.59
C LYS A 241 26.36 -3.31 4.73
N ILE A 242 26.23 -2.07 5.19
CA ILE A 242 25.27 -1.68 6.24
C ILE A 242 23.85 -2.05 5.81
N LEU A 243 23.48 -1.76 4.56
CA LEU A 243 22.15 -2.04 4.02
C LEU A 243 21.94 -3.49 3.56
N ASN A 244 22.97 -4.35 3.65
CA ASN A 244 22.96 -5.73 3.17
C ASN A 244 22.49 -5.87 1.70
N VAL A 245 23.01 -5.03 0.81
CA VAL A 245 22.73 -5.05 -0.64
C VAL A 245 24.00 -5.12 -1.46
N ASN A 246 23.91 -5.62 -2.69
CA ASN A 246 25.04 -5.85 -3.58
C ASN A 246 25.07 -4.92 -4.81
N SER A 247 24.27 -3.85 -4.81
CA SER A 247 24.18 -2.90 -5.92
C SER A 247 23.97 -1.49 -5.38
N ARG A 248 24.77 -0.54 -5.86
CA ARG A 248 24.67 0.88 -5.49
C ARG A 248 23.29 1.47 -5.79
N THR A 249 22.68 1.06 -6.92
CA THR A 249 21.34 1.51 -7.30
C THR A 249 20.29 0.94 -6.34
N LYS A 250 20.41 -0.34 -5.95
CA LYS A 250 19.53 -0.93 -4.92
C LYS A 250 19.71 -0.23 -3.58
N ALA A 251 20.95 0.11 -3.20
CA ALA A 251 21.25 0.85 -1.98
C ALA A 251 20.60 2.23 -1.96
N ALA A 252 20.67 2.99 -3.06
CA ALA A 252 20.01 4.29 -3.18
C ALA A 252 18.48 4.18 -3.11
N VAL A 253 17.89 3.20 -3.82
CA VAL A 253 16.44 2.94 -3.76
C VAL A 253 16.01 2.57 -2.33
N TYR A 254 16.73 1.66 -1.69
CA TYR A 254 16.48 1.28 -0.30
C TYR A 254 16.56 2.50 0.62
N ALA A 255 17.66 3.27 0.54
CA ALA A 255 17.83 4.46 1.36
C ALA A 255 16.70 5.49 1.14
N SER A 256 16.19 5.64 -0.08
CA SER A 256 15.06 6.55 -0.37
C SER A 256 13.74 6.04 0.19
N VAL A 257 13.40 4.75 -0.03
CA VAL A 257 12.16 4.13 0.46
C VAL A 257 12.06 4.18 1.99
N TYR A 258 13.18 4.01 2.68
CA TYR A 258 13.24 4.03 4.14
C TYR A 258 13.56 5.40 4.74
N GLY A 259 13.57 6.47 3.94
CA GLY A 259 13.79 7.85 4.42
C GLY A 259 15.18 8.12 5.00
N LEU A 260 16.19 7.33 4.60
CA LEU A 260 17.59 7.51 5.00
C LEU A 260 18.31 8.58 4.18
N ILE A 261 17.74 9.00 3.04
CA ILE A 261 18.21 10.10 2.19
C ILE A 261 17.00 10.95 1.75
N PRO A 262 17.19 12.26 1.50
CA PRO A 262 16.12 13.14 1.03
C PRO A 262 15.64 12.76 -0.39
N HIS A 263 14.37 13.08 -0.68
CA HIS A 263 13.76 12.96 -2.01
C HIS A 263 14.29 14.04 -2.98
#